data_AF-A6XDK9-F1
#
_entry.id   AF-A6XDK9-F1
#
_cell.length_a   1.000
_cell.length_b   1.000
_cell.length_c   1.000
_cell.angle_alpha   90.00
_cell.angle_beta   90.00
_cell.angle_gamma   90.00
#
_symmetry.space_group_name_H-M   'P 1'
#
loop_
_entity.id
_entity.type
_entity.pdbx_description
1 polymer ?
#
loop_
_entity_poly.entity_id
_entity_poly.type
_entity_poly.pdbx_seq_one_letter_code
_entity_poly.pdbx_strand_id
1 'polypeptide(L)'
;PELNGKLTGMAFRVPTPNVSVVDLTVRLEKAASYEEIKKAIKAASEGAMKGVLGYTEDDVVSTDFNGEVCTSVFDAKAGIALNDNFVKLV
;
A
#
# COMPACT_ATOMS: atom_id res chain seq x y z
N PRO A 1 3.89 -18.10 11.14
CA PRO A 1 3.84 -17.34 9.87
C PRO A 1 5.12 -16.51 9.69
N GLU A 2 5.55 -16.27 8.45
CA GLU A 2 6.85 -15.68 8.09
C GLU A 2 7.09 -14.23 8.57
N LEU A 3 6.02 -13.51 8.91
CA LEU A 3 6.01 -12.14 9.43
C LEU A 3 5.81 -12.05 10.96
N ASN A 4 5.74 -13.17 11.67
CA ASN A 4 5.50 -13.16 13.12
C ASN A 4 6.60 -12.40 13.87
N GLY A 5 6.22 -11.43 14.70
CA GLY A 5 7.14 -10.57 15.44
C GLY A 5 7.88 -9.51 14.61
N LYS A 6 7.59 -9.39 13.30
CA LYS A 6 8.25 -8.42 12.40
C LYS A 6 7.41 -7.18 12.12
N LEU A 7 6.10 -7.24 12.36
CA LEU A 7 5.17 -6.14 12.12
C LEU A 7 4.45 -5.77 13.42
N THR A 8 4.29 -4.46 13.61
CA THR A 8 3.46 -3.83 14.63
C THR A 8 2.96 -2.50 14.09
N GLY A 9 2.04 -1.83 14.77
CA GLY A 9 1.50 -0.57 14.29
C GLY A 9 0.83 0.27 15.37
N MET A 10 0.43 1.47 14.97
CA MET A 10 -0.40 2.38 15.74
C MET A 10 -1.50 2.93 14.83
N ALA A 11 -2.55 3.50 15.41
CA ALA A 11 -3.67 4.06 14.66
C ALA A 11 -4.02 5.45 15.19
N PHE A 12 -4.40 6.32 14.26
CA PHE A 12 -5.00 7.61 14.56
C PHE A 12 -6.47 7.58 14.15
N ARG A 13 -7.34 8.16 14.99
CA ARG A 13 -8.74 8.40 14.65
C ARG A 13 -8.87 9.82 14.13
N VAL A 14 -9.47 9.98 12.98
CA VAL A 14 -9.73 11.27 12.33
C VAL A 14 -11.22 11.39 12.03
N PRO A 15 -11.78 12.61 11.90
CA PRO A 15 -13.21 12.81 11.67
C PRO A 15 -13.60 12.57 10.20
N THR A 16 -13.24 11.41 9.64
CA THR A 16 -13.68 10.95 8.32
C THR A 16 -14.82 9.94 8.46
N PRO A 17 -15.90 10.03 7.67
CA PRO A 17 -17.08 9.19 7.83
C PRO A 17 -16.85 7.74 7.41
N ASN A 18 -15.96 7.51 6.44
CA ASN A 18 -15.63 6.21 5.88
C ASN A 18 -14.24 6.25 5.24
N VAL A 19 -13.73 5.08 4.89
CA VAL A 19 -12.39 4.84 4.34
C VAL A 19 -11.28 5.08 5.35
N SER A 20 -10.29 4.19 5.32
CA SER A 20 -9.09 4.23 6.15
C SER A 20 -7.88 4.05 5.25
N VAL A 21 -6.75 4.57 5.70
CA VAL A 21 -5.47 4.45 4.99
C VAL A 21 -4.47 3.72 5.89
N VAL A 22 -3.65 2.87 5.28
CA VAL A 22 -2.53 2.20 5.94
C VAL A 22 -1.24 2.82 5.42
N ASP A 23 -0.38 3.26 6.33
CA ASP A 23 0.98 3.64 6.03
C ASP A 23 1.90 2.51 6.49
N LEU A 24 2.41 1.72 5.54
CA LEU A 24 3.31 0.62 5.81
C LEU A 24 4.75 1.06 5.56
N THR A 25 5.45 1.39 6.64
CA THR A 25 6.89 1.68 6.60
C THR A 25 7.69 0.41 6.92
N VAL A 26 8.49 -0.07 5.96
CA VAL A 26 9.20 -1.35 6.07
C VAL A 26 10.65 -1.27 5.59
N ARG A 27 11.47 -2.17 6.14
CA ARG A 27 12.83 -2.42 5.67
C ARG A 27 12.91 -3.72 4.89
N LEU A 28 13.33 -3.65 3.63
CA LEU A 28 13.49 -4.79 2.75
C LEU A 28 14.87 -5.42 2.90
N GLU A 29 14.94 -6.75 2.87
CA GLU A 29 16.21 -7.49 2.86
C GLU A 29 16.91 -7.36 1.49
N LYS A 30 16.15 -7.51 0.41
CA LYS A 30 16.62 -7.30 -0.97
C LYS A 30 16.33 -5.86 -1.38
N ALA A 31 17.35 -5.18 -1.88
CA ALA A 31 17.22 -3.84 -2.43
C ALA A 31 16.26 -3.84 -3.63
N ALA A 32 15.36 -2.86 -3.69
CA ALA A 32 14.44 -2.65 -4.79
C ALA A 32 14.16 -1.15 -4.94
N SER A 33 14.18 -0.68 -6.18
CA SER A 33 13.71 0.67 -6.52
C SER A 33 12.19 0.77 -6.33
N TYR A 34 11.70 1.99 -6.09
CA TYR A 34 10.27 2.21 -5.93
C TYR A 34 9.46 1.80 -7.18
N GLU A 35 10.03 1.99 -8.38
CA GLU A 35 9.43 1.53 -9.64
C GLU A 35 9.28 0.01 -9.70
N GLU A 36 10.27 -0.76 -9.22
CA GLU A 36 10.19 -2.22 -9.16
C GLU A 36 9.11 -2.69 -8.19
N ILE A 37 8.98 -2.00 -7.04
CA ILE A 37 7.93 -2.27 -6.05
C ILE A 37 6.54 -2.01 -6.66
N LYS A 38 6.34 -0.84 -7.29
CA LYS A 38 5.10 -0.50 -7.99
C LYS A 38 4.73 -1.55 -9.03
N LYS A 39 5.69 -1.96 -9.86
CA LYS A 39 5.50 -2.99 -10.87
C LYS A 39 5.10 -4.34 -10.28
N ALA A 40 5.73 -4.74 -9.17
CA ALA A 40 5.39 -5.98 -8.49
C ALA A 40 3.97 -5.96 -7.90
N ILE A 41 3.58 -4.85 -7.26
CA ILE A 41 2.23 -4.68 -6.70
C ILE A 41 1.18 -4.67 -7.81
N LYS A 42 1.43 -3.92 -8.90
CA LYS A 42 0.54 -3.89 -10.07
C LYS A 42 0.34 -5.28 -10.71
N ALA A 43 1.42 -6.04 -10.85
CA ALA A 43 1.34 -7.40 -11.36
C ALA A 43 0.52 -8.32 -10.42
N ALA A 44 0.63 -8.14 -9.10
CA ALA A 44 -0.16 -8.88 -8.13
C ALA A 44 -1.65 -8.49 -8.17
N SER A 45 -1.97 -7.19 -8.26
CA SER A 45 -3.35 -6.68 -8.35
C SER A 45 -4.06 -7.10 -9.62
N GLU A 46 -3.34 -7.18 -10.74
CA GLU A 46 -3.92 -7.60 -12.03
C GLU A 46 -3.94 -9.14 -12.20
N GLY A 47 -3.17 -9.86 -11.37
CA GLY A 47 -2.98 -11.30 -11.44
C GLY A 47 -3.57 -12.04 -10.24
N ALA A 48 -2.69 -12.59 -9.39
CA ALA A 48 -3.07 -13.53 -8.33
C ALA A 48 -3.99 -12.94 -7.25
N MET A 49 -4.00 -11.62 -7.07
CA MET A 49 -4.81 -10.92 -6.07
C MET A 49 -5.92 -10.06 -6.69
N LYS A 50 -6.29 -10.33 -7.94
CA LYS A 50 -7.34 -9.58 -8.63
C LYS A 50 -8.66 -9.62 -7.88
N GLY A 51 -9.24 -8.43 -7.65
CA GLY A 51 -10.47 -8.25 -6.87
C GLY A 51 -10.27 -8.21 -5.35
N VAL A 52 -9.04 -8.41 -4.87
CA VAL A 52 -8.66 -8.25 -3.46
C VAL A 52 -7.72 -7.06 -3.30
N LEU A 53 -6.73 -6.96 -4.18
CA LEU A 53 -5.76 -5.86 -4.24
C LEU A 53 -6.03 -5.01 -5.49
N GLY A 54 -6.24 -3.71 -5.29
CA GLY A 54 -6.27 -2.70 -6.34
C GLY A 54 -4.94 -1.95 -6.43
N TYR A 55 -4.75 -1.22 -7.53
CA TYR A 55 -3.58 -0.38 -7.79
C TYR A 55 -4.05 0.88 -8.52
N THR A 56 -3.58 2.06 -8.09
CA THR A 56 -3.86 3.33 -8.76
C THR A 56 -2.62 4.22 -8.87
N GLU A 57 -2.56 5.01 -9.93
CA GLU A 57 -1.60 6.09 -10.17
C GLU A 57 -2.29 7.47 -10.28
N ASP A 58 -3.59 7.52 -10.01
CA ASP A 58 -4.36 8.77 -10.02
C ASP A 58 -4.13 9.56 -8.73
N ASP A 59 -4.33 10.88 -8.77
CA ASP A 59 -4.21 11.74 -7.60
C ASP A 59 -5.51 11.67 -6.77
N VAL A 60 -5.66 10.57 -6.04
CA VAL A 60 -6.88 10.20 -5.31
C VAL A 60 -6.91 10.72 -3.87
N VAL A 61 -8.11 10.81 -3.32
CA VAL A 61 -8.36 11.09 -1.91
C VAL A 61 -9.28 10.04 -1.30
N SER A 62 -9.39 10.02 0.05
CA SER A 62 -10.17 8.99 0.78
C SER A 62 -11.59 8.78 0.26
N THR A 63 -12.29 9.84 -0.17
CA THR A 63 -13.69 9.74 -0.62
C THR A 63 -13.85 9.01 -1.96
N ASP A 64 -12.80 8.95 -2.77
CA ASP A 64 -12.82 8.29 -4.07
C ASP A 64 -12.94 6.77 -3.93
N PHE A 65 -12.58 6.24 -2.76
CA PHE A 65 -12.67 4.81 -2.43
C PHE A 65 -13.98 4.42 -1.73
N ASN A 66 -14.95 5.33 -1.61
CA ASN A 66 -16.25 4.97 -1.06
C ASN A 66 -16.98 4.00 -1.98
N GLY A 67 -17.23 2.78 -1.49
CA GLY A 67 -17.84 1.71 -2.27
C GLY A 67 -16.84 0.88 -3.09
N GLU A 68 -15.53 1.12 -2.91
CA GLU A 68 -14.49 0.24 -3.43
C GLU A 68 -14.67 -1.18 -2.85
N VAL A 69 -14.54 -2.18 -3.72
CA VAL A 69 -14.77 -3.59 -3.40
C VAL A 69 -13.48 -4.33 -3.07
N CYS A 70 -12.34 -3.83 -3.53
CA CYS A 70 -11.03 -4.36 -3.17
C CYS A 70 -10.79 -4.17 -1.67
N THR A 71 -10.15 -5.15 -1.04
CA THR A 71 -9.80 -5.10 0.38
C THR A 71 -8.70 -4.08 0.67
N SER A 72 -7.82 -3.85 -0.30
CA SER A 72 -6.75 -2.86 -0.23
C SER A 72 -6.51 -2.31 -1.62
N VAL A 73 -6.25 -1.02 -1.72
CA VAL A 73 -5.82 -0.38 -2.97
C VAL A 73 -4.52 0.34 -2.70
N PHE A 74 -3.49 0.00 -3.46
CA PHE A 74 -2.19 0.64 -3.36
C PHE A 74 -2.19 1.97 -4.14
N ASP A 75 -1.83 3.05 -3.45
CA ASP A 75 -1.64 4.38 -4.03
C ASP A 75 -0.16 4.58 -4.39
N ALA A 76 0.13 4.42 -5.67
CA ALA A 76 1.49 4.47 -6.18
C ALA A 76 2.17 5.82 -6.02
N LYS A 77 1.42 6.92 -5.91
CA LYS A 77 1.97 8.27 -5.79
C LYS A 77 2.06 8.78 -4.36
N ALA A 78 1.27 8.22 -3.44
CA ALA A 78 1.32 8.59 -2.03
C ALA A 78 2.48 7.95 -1.24
N GLY A 79 2.99 6.80 -1.70
CA GLY A 79 4.17 6.16 -1.11
C GLY A 79 5.50 6.85 -1.46
N ILE A 80 6.56 6.52 -0.72
CA ILE A 80 7.89 7.07 -0.95
C ILE A 80 9.00 6.11 -0.48
N ALA A 81 10.10 6.04 -1.21
CA ALA A 81 11.31 5.34 -0.82
C ALA A 81 12.35 6.31 -0.27
N LEU A 82 12.93 6.01 0.91
CA LEU A 82 14.09 6.73 1.42
C LEU A 82 15.39 6.24 0.76
N ASN A 83 15.47 4.93 0.55
CA ASN A 83 16.52 4.23 -0.18
C ASN A 83 15.99 2.85 -0.63
N ASP A 84 16.79 2.10 -1.37
CA ASP A 84 16.38 0.82 -1.96
C ASP A 84 15.96 -0.26 -0.95
N ASN A 85 16.25 -0.08 0.35
CA ASN A 85 15.88 -1.01 1.40
C ASN A 85 14.89 -0.43 2.40
N PHE A 86 14.49 0.83 2.31
CA PHE A 86 13.62 1.46 3.31
C PHE A 86 12.54 2.30 2.64
N VAL A 87 11.30 1.81 2.73
CA VAL A 87 10.17 2.32 1.94
C VAL A 87 8.93 2.49 2.79
N LYS A 88 8.10 3.45 2.37
CA LYS A 88 6.77 3.70 2.88
C LYS A 88 5.78 3.43 1.75
N LEU A 89 4.85 2.51 1.99
CA LEU A 89 3.79 2.12 1.06
C LEU A 89 2.45 2.57 1.60
N VAL A 90 1.61 3.12 0.73
CA VAL A 90 0.26 3.61 1.05
C VAL A 90 -0.76 2.81 0.26
#